data_AF-A0A1V1ZID6-F1
#
_entry.id   AF-A0A1V1ZID6-F1
#
_cell.length_a   1.000
_cell.length_b   1.000
_cell.length_c   1.000
_cell.angle_alpha   90.00
_cell.angle_beta   90.00
_cell.angle_gamma   90.00
#
_symmetry.space_group_name_H-M   'P 1'
#
loop_
_entity.id
_entity.type
_entity.pdbx_description
1 polymer ?
#
loop_
_entity_poly.entity_id
_entity_poly.type
_entity_poly.pdbx_seq_one_letter_code
_entity_poly.pdbx_strand_id
1 'polypeptide(L)'
;MYRSIKFISIYILFGAISCTKTQKSNTLPESQTNHNKAPNNHVIISGRADDIEALDFLNIIDGTYYFGKNEGDTLNKTGDSVVLLLNNIRKSQISDFTANSNTNLYKTKLFLNPGDSIHFTINNGNLKFFGPNSELNNFYHNLYKETPSYKNNPYYSDIYSYKENTISIYNEKIK
;
A
#
# COMPACT_ATOMS: atom_id res chain seq x y z
N MET A 1 -31.85 -4.77 -58.67
CA MET A 1 -31.33 -3.46 -58.25
C MET A 1 -31.67 -3.30 -56.77
N TYR A 2 -30.65 -3.18 -55.92
CA TYR A 2 -30.73 -3.16 -54.45
C TYR A 2 -31.33 -1.85 -53.91
N ARG A 3 -31.77 -1.91 -52.63
CA ARG A 3 -32.15 -0.82 -51.68
C ARG A 3 -33.62 -0.38 -51.76
N SER A 4 -34.37 -0.46 -50.68
CA SER A 4 -34.18 0.49 -49.57
C SER A 4 -34.50 -0.12 -48.20
N ILE A 5 -33.51 -0.09 -47.33
CA ILE A 5 -33.59 -0.41 -45.91
C ILE A 5 -34.30 0.76 -45.20
N LYS A 6 -35.47 0.52 -44.61
CA LYS A 6 -36.11 1.45 -43.67
C LYS A 6 -35.62 1.11 -42.26
N PHE A 7 -34.56 1.78 -41.81
CA PHE A 7 -34.24 1.88 -40.40
C PHE A 7 -34.94 3.11 -39.79
N ILE A 8 -35.13 3.06 -38.48
CA ILE A 8 -35.47 4.16 -37.56
C ILE A 8 -36.98 4.34 -37.31
N SER A 9 -37.48 3.71 -36.24
CA SER A 9 -38.53 4.30 -35.37
C SER A 9 -38.95 3.41 -34.18
N ILE A 10 -38.04 2.63 -33.57
CA ILE A 10 -38.35 1.93 -32.30
C ILE A 10 -37.16 2.10 -31.34
N TYR A 11 -36.97 3.31 -30.80
CA TYR A 11 -36.09 3.54 -29.63
C TYR A 11 -36.50 4.78 -28.82
N ILE A 12 -37.77 5.18 -28.86
CA ILE A 12 -38.32 6.26 -28.02
C ILE A 12 -39.48 5.69 -27.21
N LEU A 13 -39.21 4.81 -26.25
CA LEU A 13 -40.23 4.42 -25.25
C LEU A 13 -39.67 3.85 -23.93
N PHE A 14 -38.47 4.25 -23.50
CA PHE A 14 -37.92 3.80 -22.20
C PHE A 14 -37.34 4.95 -21.35
N GLY A 15 -37.95 6.13 -21.39
CA GLY A 15 -37.43 7.35 -20.75
C GLY A 15 -38.30 7.98 -19.66
N ALA A 16 -39.21 7.26 -18.99
CA ALA A 16 -40.08 7.89 -17.99
C ALA A 16 -40.54 6.97 -16.84
N ILE A 17 -39.60 6.34 -16.13
CA ILE A 17 -39.87 5.89 -14.75
C ILE A 17 -38.97 6.71 -13.83
N SER A 18 -39.31 7.99 -13.66
CA SER A 18 -38.76 8.83 -12.60
C SER A 18 -39.55 8.54 -11.33
N CYS A 19 -38.89 7.93 -10.35
CA CYS A 19 -39.46 7.62 -9.05
C CYS A 19 -39.58 8.93 -8.24
N THR A 20 -40.81 9.44 -8.06
CA THR A 20 -41.10 10.54 -7.15
C THR A 20 -41.17 10.02 -5.71
N LYS A 21 -40.06 10.11 -4.97
CA LYS A 21 -40.12 10.07 -3.50
C LYS A 21 -40.11 11.48 -2.95
N THR A 22 -41.31 11.96 -2.60
CA THR A 22 -41.52 13.13 -1.76
C THR A 22 -40.99 12.82 -0.35
N GLN A 23 -39.83 13.37 0.00
CA GLN A 23 -39.37 13.39 1.40
C GLN A 23 -39.83 14.68 2.07
N LYS A 24 -40.53 14.50 3.19
CA LYS A 24 -41.01 15.57 4.08
C LYS A 24 -39.83 16.41 4.58
N SER A 25 -39.95 17.72 4.43
CA SER A 25 -39.11 18.71 5.11
C SER A 25 -39.40 18.65 6.61
N ASN A 26 -38.45 18.13 7.39
CA ASN A 26 -38.35 18.39 8.81
C ASN A 26 -37.16 19.32 9.02
N THR A 27 -37.45 20.61 9.17
CA THR A 27 -36.48 21.60 9.64
C THR A 27 -36.26 21.37 11.13
N LEU A 28 -35.03 21.08 11.54
CA LEU A 28 -34.56 21.13 12.93
C LEU A 28 -33.22 21.89 12.95
N PRO A 29 -32.92 22.58 14.06
CA PRO A 29 -32.19 23.83 14.05
C PRO A 29 -30.70 23.67 13.76
N GLU A 30 -30.19 24.72 13.11
CA GLU A 30 -28.79 25.04 12.87
C GLU A 30 -27.94 24.82 14.13
N SER A 31 -27.00 23.87 14.05
CA SER A 31 -25.90 23.76 15.01
C SER A 31 -24.58 23.58 14.27
N GLN A 32 -23.83 24.67 14.30
CA GLN A 32 -22.37 24.73 14.46
C GLN A 32 -21.50 24.05 13.38
N THR A 33 -20.98 24.90 12.48
CA THR A 33 -19.59 24.88 11.98
C THR A 33 -19.00 23.51 11.66
N ASN A 34 -19.40 22.93 10.53
CA ASN A 34 -18.52 22.03 9.83
C ASN A 34 -17.56 22.86 8.97
N HIS A 35 -16.39 23.16 9.54
CA HIS A 35 -15.20 23.32 8.70
C HIS A 35 -15.17 22.10 7.78
N ASN A 36 -15.23 22.33 6.48
CA ASN A 36 -14.87 21.34 5.47
C ASN A 36 -13.41 20.95 5.70
N LYS A 37 -13.17 20.03 6.63
CA LYS A 37 -11.88 19.38 6.80
C LYS A 37 -11.70 18.58 5.51
N ALA A 38 -10.75 19.00 4.68
CA ALA A 38 -10.35 18.23 3.51
C ALA A 38 -10.19 16.76 3.95
N PRO A 39 -10.62 15.78 3.14
CA PRO A 39 -10.46 14.37 3.49
C PRO A 39 -9.01 14.13 3.92
N ASN A 40 -8.84 13.55 5.11
CA ASN A 40 -7.54 13.32 5.70
C ASN A 40 -6.79 12.30 4.85
N ASN A 41 -6.05 12.77 3.86
CA ASN A 41 -5.26 11.95 2.94
C ASN A 41 -3.92 11.52 3.54
N HIS A 42 -3.77 11.67 4.86
CA HIS A 42 -2.57 11.21 5.56
C HIS A 42 -2.73 9.74 5.92
N VAL A 43 -1.64 9.00 5.77
CA VAL A 43 -1.53 7.65 6.31
C VAL A 43 -0.64 7.68 7.52
N ILE A 44 -1.11 7.09 8.61
CA ILE A 44 -0.35 6.97 9.85
C ILE A 44 0.19 5.55 9.92
N ILE A 45 1.50 5.42 9.96
CA ILE A 45 2.18 4.15 10.19
C ILE A 45 2.86 4.25 11.54
N SER A 46 2.55 3.36 12.47
CA SER A 46 3.25 3.31 13.75
C SER A 46 3.74 1.91 14.02
N GLY A 47 4.76 1.77 14.84
CA GLY A 47 5.24 0.45 15.18
C GLY A 47 6.17 0.41 16.37
N ARG A 48 6.45 -0.83 16.77
CA ARG A 48 7.38 -1.16 17.85
C ARG A 48 8.36 -2.22 17.41
N ALA A 49 9.59 -2.13 17.88
CA ALA A 49 10.63 -3.09 17.56
C ALA A 49 11.49 -3.44 18.78
N ASP A 50 11.80 -4.73 18.96
CA ASP A 50 12.91 -5.15 19.81
C ASP A 50 14.27 -4.92 19.12
N ASP A 51 14.33 -5.01 17.79
CA ASP A 51 15.42 -4.52 16.96
C ASP A 51 15.30 -2.98 16.78
N ILE A 52 15.73 -2.24 17.80
CA ILE A 52 15.58 -0.77 17.87
C ILE A 52 16.35 -0.06 16.74
N GLU A 53 17.50 -0.59 16.32
CA GLU A 53 18.29 -0.03 15.21
C GLU A 53 17.51 -0.08 13.90
N ALA A 54 16.68 -1.11 13.69
CA ALA A 54 15.85 -1.20 12.49
C ALA A 54 14.94 0.02 12.27
N LEU A 55 14.50 0.66 13.35
CA LEU A 55 13.64 1.85 13.29
C LEU A 55 14.38 3.10 12.81
N ASP A 56 15.71 3.18 12.95
CA ASP A 56 16.50 4.32 12.49
C ASP A 56 16.59 4.39 10.96
N PHE A 57 16.44 3.23 10.31
CA PHE A 57 16.47 3.08 8.86
C PHE A 57 15.09 2.72 8.28
N LEU A 58 14.02 2.95 9.04
CA LEU A 58 12.66 2.79 8.55
C LEU A 58 12.37 3.79 7.45
N ASN A 59 11.88 3.29 6.31
CA ASN A 59 11.46 4.10 5.18
C ASN A 59 10.28 3.46 4.45
N ILE A 60 9.46 4.32 3.84
CA ILE A 60 8.38 3.94 2.93
C ILE A 60 8.64 4.63 1.60
N ILE A 61 8.91 3.83 0.56
CA ILE A 61 9.24 4.34 -0.76
C ILE A 61 7.99 4.21 -1.64
N ASP A 62 7.48 5.35 -2.10
CA ASP A 62 6.41 5.40 -3.09
C ASP A 62 6.98 5.04 -4.48
N GLY A 63 6.29 4.16 -5.21
CA GLY A 63 6.67 3.80 -6.59
C GLY A 63 6.59 4.96 -7.58
N THR A 64 6.00 6.10 -7.20
CA THR A 64 5.95 7.33 -8.00
C THR A 64 7.11 8.29 -7.73
N TYR A 65 7.88 8.10 -6.65
CA TYR A 65 8.96 9.00 -6.25
C TYR A 65 10.27 8.22 -6.02
N TYR A 66 11.12 8.18 -7.05
CA TYR A 66 12.40 7.47 -7.02
C TYR A 66 13.50 8.17 -6.20
N PHE A 67 13.25 9.38 -5.68
CA PHE A 67 14.25 10.24 -5.04
C PHE A 67 14.13 10.34 -3.51
N GLY A 68 13.43 9.41 -2.87
CA GLY A 68 13.38 9.30 -1.41
C GLY A 68 12.08 9.81 -0.79
N LYS A 69 12.18 10.39 0.41
CA LYS A 69 11.05 10.77 1.26
C LYS A 69 10.16 11.84 0.60
N ASN A 70 8.84 11.67 0.64
CA ASN A 70 7.93 12.68 0.11
C ASN A 70 8.03 13.98 0.92
N GLU A 71 7.91 15.11 0.24
CA GLU A 71 7.83 16.41 0.91
C GLU A 71 6.69 16.42 1.94
N GLY A 72 7.05 16.75 3.17
CA GLY A 72 6.11 16.86 4.28
C GLY A 72 6.01 15.61 5.17
N ASP A 73 6.46 14.42 4.75
CA ASP A 73 6.40 13.23 5.61
C ASP A 73 7.15 13.49 6.94
N THR A 74 6.65 12.96 8.05
CA THR A 74 7.31 13.11 9.36
C THR A 74 7.53 11.77 10.02
N LEU A 75 8.76 11.51 10.46
CA LEU A 75 9.11 10.31 11.23
C LEU A 75 9.55 10.75 12.62
N ASN A 76 8.88 10.22 13.64
CA ASN A 76 9.19 10.46 15.04
C ASN A 76 9.48 9.11 15.71
N LYS A 77 10.73 8.87 16.10
CA LYS A 77 11.14 7.69 16.88
C LYS A 77 11.26 8.08 18.35
N THR A 78 10.83 7.19 19.25
CA THR A 78 10.97 7.34 20.70
C THR A 78 11.22 5.96 21.30
N GLY A 79 12.47 5.68 21.66
CA GLY A 79 12.88 4.38 22.19
C GLY A 79 12.61 3.24 21.20
N ASP A 80 11.81 2.28 21.62
CA ASP A 80 11.38 1.09 20.86
C ASP A 80 10.22 1.36 19.89
N SER A 81 9.73 2.60 19.83
CA SER A 81 8.50 2.97 19.15
C SER A 81 8.77 4.01 18.06
N VAL A 82 8.01 3.95 16.97
CA VAL A 82 8.07 4.93 15.87
C VAL A 82 6.68 5.29 15.38
N VAL A 83 6.51 6.54 14.96
CA VAL A 83 5.33 7.02 14.22
C VAL A 83 5.80 7.76 12.98
N LEU A 84 5.34 7.30 11.82
CA LEU A 84 5.55 7.86 10.51
C LEU A 84 4.21 8.38 9.99
N LEU A 85 4.17 9.66 9.66
CA LEU A 85 3.06 10.30 8.97
C LEU A 85 3.45 10.45 7.50
N LEU A 86 2.73 9.74 6.63
CA LEU A 86 2.85 9.89 5.19
C LEU A 86 1.83 10.90 4.72
N ASN A 87 2.33 12.01 4.20
CA ASN A 87 1.52 13.05 3.61
C ASN A 87 1.35 12.75 2.11
N ASN A 88 0.27 13.23 1.52
CA ASN A 88 -0.01 13.13 0.08
C ASN A 88 -0.35 11.73 -0.48
N ILE A 89 -0.83 10.79 0.33
CA ILE A 89 -1.41 9.54 -0.19
C ILE A 89 -2.83 9.83 -0.70
N ARG A 90 -2.95 10.22 -1.97
CA ARG A 90 -4.24 10.67 -2.57
C ARG A 90 -5.08 9.55 -3.17
N LYS A 91 -4.47 8.39 -3.42
CA LYS A 91 -5.13 7.20 -3.98
C LYS A 91 -4.50 5.95 -3.37
N SER A 92 -5.25 4.86 -3.42
CA SER A 92 -4.74 3.53 -3.08
C SER A 92 -3.49 3.20 -3.88
N GLN A 93 -2.44 2.73 -3.22
CA GLN A 93 -1.19 2.38 -3.88
C GLN A 93 -0.39 1.33 -3.11
N ILE A 94 0.59 0.75 -3.80
CA ILE A 94 1.56 -0.16 -3.21
C ILE A 94 2.88 0.59 -3.09
N SER A 95 3.42 0.65 -1.88
CA SER A 95 4.72 1.23 -1.55
C SER A 95 5.66 0.15 -1.05
N ASP A 96 6.96 0.39 -1.12
CA ASP A 96 7.94 -0.51 -0.52
C ASP A 96 8.19 -0.09 0.93
N PHE A 97 8.04 -1.03 1.85
CA PHE A 97 8.43 -0.89 3.26
C PHE A 97 9.85 -1.43 3.42
N THR A 98 10.73 -0.64 4.02
CA THR A 98 12.08 -1.07 4.38
C THR A 98 12.43 -0.62 5.79
N ALA A 99 12.95 -1.52 6.58
CA ALA A 99 13.65 -1.23 7.84
C ALA A 99 14.85 -2.18 7.92
N ASN A 100 15.97 -1.75 8.48
CA ASN A 100 17.16 -2.59 8.57
C ASN A 100 18.04 -2.22 9.74
N SER A 101 18.69 -3.21 10.33
CA SER A 101 19.73 -3.07 11.32
C SER A 101 21.04 -3.63 10.75
N ASN A 102 22.07 -3.72 11.59
CA ASN A 102 23.33 -4.36 11.21
C ASN A 102 23.15 -5.86 10.87
N THR A 103 22.14 -6.53 11.43
CA THR A 103 21.94 -7.98 11.29
C THR A 103 20.71 -8.36 10.51
N ASN A 104 19.68 -7.51 10.46
CA ASN A 104 18.39 -7.86 9.87
C ASN A 104 17.97 -6.86 8.78
N LEU A 105 17.34 -7.40 7.74
CA LEU A 105 16.68 -6.60 6.70
C LEU A 105 15.19 -6.97 6.63
N TYR A 106 14.34 -6.01 6.95
CA TYR A 106 12.89 -6.11 6.88
C TYR A 106 12.40 -5.38 5.64
N LYS A 107 12.11 -6.13 4.58
CA LYS A 107 11.63 -5.56 3.31
C LYS A 107 10.34 -6.22 2.85
N THR A 108 9.37 -5.42 2.45
CA THR A 108 8.12 -5.93 1.85
C THR A 108 7.40 -4.84 1.06
N LYS A 109 6.25 -5.20 0.49
CA LYS A 109 5.28 -4.28 -0.09
C LYS A 109 4.19 -3.97 0.92
N LEU A 110 3.77 -2.71 0.95
CA LEU A 110 2.74 -2.21 1.83
C LEU A 110 1.65 -1.56 0.98
N PHE A 111 0.43 -2.05 1.10
CA PHE A 111 -0.73 -1.44 0.50
C PHE A 111 -1.24 -0.30 1.40
N LEU A 112 -1.37 0.88 0.81
CA LEU A 112 -1.74 2.12 1.47
C LEU A 112 -3.02 2.67 0.84
N ASN A 113 -4.05 2.93 1.65
CA ASN A 113 -5.18 3.76 1.26
C ASN A 113 -5.12 5.12 1.96
N PRO A 114 -5.66 6.18 1.33
CA PRO A 114 -5.83 7.48 1.98
C PRO A 114 -6.58 7.34 3.32
N GLY A 115 -6.01 7.88 4.40
CA GLY A 115 -6.61 7.81 5.74
C GLY A 115 -6.31 6.55 6.54
N ASP A 116 -5.51 5.61 6.01
CA ASP A 116 -5.16 4.39 6.72
C ASP A 116 -4.38 4.67 8.02
N SER A 117 -4.60 3.80 9.01
CA SER A 117 -3.79 3.71 10.23
C SER A 117 -3.24 2.29 10.33
N ILE A 118 -1.95 2.14 10.01
CA ILE A 118 -1.25 0.87 9.97
C ILE A 118 -0.36 0.78 11.21
N HIS A 119 -0.42 -0.35 11.90
CA HIS A 119 0.47 -0.64 13.02
C HIS A 119 1.38 -1.81 12.64
N PHE A 120 2.66 -1.77 13.02
CA PHE A 120 3.56 -2.90 12.82
C PHE A 120 4.35 -3.26 14.08
N THR A 121 4.79 -4.51 14.15
CA THR A 121 5.74 -4.97 15.16
C THR A 121 6.91 -5.68 14.51
N ILE A 122 8.11 -5.42 14.99
CA ILE A 122 9.30 -6.25 14.76
C ILE A 122 9.61 -6.94 16.08
N ASN A 123 9.54 -8.26 16.09
CA ASN A 123 9.83 -9.07 17.28
C ASN A 123 10.58 -10.33 16.87
N ASN A 124 11.77 -10.54 17.41
CA ASN A 124 12.65 -11.66 17.13
C ASN A 124 12.82 -11.90 15.63
N GLY A 125 13.09 -10.83 14.87
CA GLY A 125 13.27 -10.91 13.41
C GLY A 125 11.97 -11.05 12.60
N ASN A 126 10.79 -11.06 13.22
CA ASN A 126 9.51 -11.18 12.52
C ASN A 126 8.79 -9.83 12.42
N LEU A 127 8.51 -9.41 11.19
CA LEU A 127 7.68 -8.24 10.89
C LEU A 127 6.22 -8.66 10.76
N LYS A 128 5.32 -7.94 11.43
CA LYS A 128 3.87 -8.17 11.33
C LYS A 128 3.11 -6.85 11.30
N PHE A 129 2.10 -6.77 10.44
CA PHE A 129 1.22 -5.62 10.30
C PHE A 129 -0.16 -5.87 10.93
N PHE A 130 -0.78 -4.80 11.39
CA PHE A 130 -2.11 -4.72 12.00
C PHE A 130 -2.83 -3.46 11.51
N GLY A 131 -4.14 -3.41 11.72
CA GLY A 131 -5.01 -2.33 11.24
C GLY A 131 -5.75 -2.71 9.95
N PRO A 132 -6.33 -1.74 9.24
CA PRO A 132 -6.96 -1.97 7.95
C PRO A 132 -5.98 -2.61 6.96
N ASN A 133 -6.46 -3.56 6.15
CA ASN A 133 -5.65 -4.28 5.15
C ASN A 133 -4.47 -5.09 5.72
N SER A 134 -4.45 -5.40 7.02
CA SER A 134 -3.38 -6.19 7.62
C SER A 134 -3.21 -7.57 6.96
N GLU A 135 -4.30 -8.20 6.52
CA GLU A 135 -4.25 -9.46 5.79
C GLU A 135 -3.45 -9.33 4.49
N LEU A 136 -3.73 -8.30 3.70
CA LEU A 136 -3.02 -8.02 2.44
C LEU A 136 -1.55 -7.65 2.68
N ASN A 137 -1.29 -6.82 3.69
CA ASN A 137 0.07 -6.39 4.03
C ASN A 137 0.92 -7.56 4.56
N ASN A 138 0.35 -8.41 5.41
CA ASN A 138 1.03 -9.63 5.88
C ASN A 138 1.16 -10.67 4.74
N PHE A 139 0.20 -10.73 3.81
CA PHE A 139 0.34 -11.54 2.60
C PHE A 139 1.55 -11.09 1.77
N TYR A 140 1.72 -9.80 1.52
CA TYR A 140 2.90 -9.29 0.82
C TYR A 140 4.21 -9.54 1.58
N HIS A 141 4.20 -9.47 2.91
CA HIS A 141 5.35 -9.82 3.74
C HIS A 141 5.74 -11.28 3.56
N ASN A 142 4.77 -12.17 3.67
CA ASN A 142 4.99 -13.60 3.46
C ASN A 142 5.43 -13.87 2.04
N LEU A 143 4.80 -13.29 1.02
CA LEU A 143 5.21 -13.46 -0.37
C LEU A 143 6.66 -13.04 -0.59
N TYR A 144 7.10 -11.92 -0.01
CA TYR A 144 8.49 -11.46 -0.12
C TYR A 144 9.46 -12.45 0.55
N LYS A 145 9.15 -12.89 1.77
CA LYS A 145 9.94 -13.89 2.50
C LYS A 145 10.01 -15.22 1.75
N GLU A 146 8.92 -15.60 1.11
CA GLU A 146 8.79 -16.88 0.45
C GLU A 146 9.33 -16.88 -0.99
N THR A 147 9.55 -15.72 -1.61
CA THR A 147 10.05 -15.62 -2.99
C THR A 147 11.59 -15.53 -3.00
N PRO A 148 12.30 -16.52 -3.56
CA PRO A 148 13.75 -16.49 -3.59
C PRO A 148 14.27 -15.30 -4.42
N SER A 149 15.48 -14.85 -4.09
CA SER A 149 16.14 -13.70 -4.72
C SER A 149 16.62 -13.96 -6.16
N TYR A 150 15.93 -14.77 -6.96
CA TYR A 150 16.27 -15.01 -8.37
C TYR A 150 16.40 -13.71 -9.17
N LYS A 151 15.55 -12.72 -8.85
CA LYS A 151 15.62 -11.37 -9.44
C LYS A 151 16.96 -10.65 -9.18
N ASN A 152 17.70 -11.06 -8.16
CA ASN A 152 19.00 -10.51 -7.78
C ASN A 152 20.18 -11.34 -8.32
N ASN A 153 19.93 -12.37 -9.13
CA ASN A 153 20.96 -13.12 -9.86
C ASN A 153 20.93 -12.75 -11.35
N PRO A 154 21.34 -11.53 -11.76
CA PRO A 154 21.42 -11.18 -13.17
C PRO A 154 22.54 -11.98 -13.87
N TYR A 155 22.38 -12.21 -15.16
CA TYR A 155 23.38 -12.90 -15.97
C TYR A 155 24.53 -11.95 -16.33
N TYR A 156 25.75 -12.26 -15.87
CA TYR A 156 26.98 -11.50 -16.14
C TYR A 156 27.88 -12.15 -17.21
N SER A 157 27.29 -12.71 -18.26
CA SER A 157 28.02 -13.35 -19.36
C SER A 157 28.84 -14.60 -19.01
N ASP A 158 28.66 -15.16 -17.81
CA ASP A 158 29.20 -16.45 -17.39
C ASP A 158 28.06 -17.39 -16.97
N ILE A 159 27.82 -18.41 -17.80
CA ILE A 159 26.75 -19.39 -17.60
C ILE A 159 27.01 -20.32 -16.41
N TYR A 160 28.28 -20.60 -16.09
CA TYR A 160 28.61 -21.45 -14.95
C TYR A 160 28.36 -20.70 -13.64
N SER A 161 28.86 -19.46 -13.52
CA SER A 161 28.59 -18.61 -12.35
C SER A 161 27.09 -18.37 -12.13
N TYR A 162 26.34 -18.07 -13.20
CA TYR A 162 24.88 -17.90 -13.10
C TYR A 162 24.18 -19.17 -12.61
N LYS A 163 24.61 -20.35 -13.10
CA LYS A 163 24.07 -21.65 -12.70
C LYS A 163 24.35 -21.93 -11.21
N GLU A 164 25.58 -21.75 -10.75
CA GLU A 164 25.96 -21.98 -9.35
C GLU A 164 25.16 -21.06 -8.41
N ASN A 165 25.03 -19.78 -8.74
CA ASN A 165 24.21 -18.85 -7.96
C ASN A 165 22.74 -19.25 -7.94
N THR A 166 22.18 -19.71 -9.07
CA THR A 166 20.78 -20.17 -9.15
C THR A 166 20.57 -21.40 -8.27
N ILE A 167 21.51 -22.35 -8.29
CA ILE A 167 21.48 -23.54 -7.44
C ILE A 167 21.59 -23.14 -5.96
N SER A 168 22.45 -22.17 -5.61
CA SER A 168 22.58 -21.66 -4.25
C SER A 168 21.26 -21.06 -3.75
N ILE A 169 20.63 -20.20 -4.55
CA ILE A 169 19.33 -19.58 -4.23
C ILE A 169 18.24 -20.65 -4.04
N TYR A 170 18.24 -21.69 -4.88
CA TYR A 170 17.30 -22.81 -4.73
C TYR A 170 17.56 -23.61 -3.45
N ASN A 171 18.82 -23.92 -3.15
CA ASN A 171 19.21 -24.72 -1.99
C ASN A 171 18.96 -23.99 -0.66
N GLU A 172 19.13 -22.68 -0.61
CA GLU A 172 18.73 -21.85 0.55
C GLU A 172 17.23 -21.92 0.80
N LYS A 173 16.41 -22.10 -0.25
CA LYS A 173 14.96 -22.11 -0.13
C LYS A 173 14.40 -23.43 0.43
N ILE A 174 15.07 -24.55 0.17
CA ILE A 174 14.62 -25.89 0.58
C ILE A 174 15.19 -26.35 1.92
N LYS A 175 16.08 -25.56 2.55
CA LYS A 175 16.59 -25.79 3.90
C LYS A 175 15.60 -25.27 4.94
#